data_AF-A0A535WUH3-F1
#
_entry.id   AF-A0A535WUH3-F1
#
_cell.length_a   1.000
_cell.length_b   1.000
_cell.length_c   1.000
_cell.angle_alpha   90.00
_cell.angle_beta   90.00
_cell.angle_gamma   90.00
#
_symmetry.space_group_name_H-M   'P 1'
#
loop_
_entity.id
_entity.type
_entity.pdbx_description
1 polymer ?
#
loop_
_entity_poly.entity_id
_entity_poly.type
_entity_poly.pdbx_seq_one_letter_code
_entity_poly.pdbx_strand_id
1 'polypeptide(L)'
;MVVPLLATILYYALPAVPQQSIWLILSPQLAAYGVLAIWLVQNRSPWTRLRLESSRLLAALRWGGLMGVALGVINLTVLLWVIPGLGGYISFLRETPHAHAPTWLMFPLGIGAIAVLVELNFRGFQMGRLLALFGSSRTAQGCAVIVSAFAFAWDPFMVHVFRSLHWMALTDGLVWGVLLLRTRSLYATMAAHAVEVWILYAGLKLWF
;
A
#
# COMPACT_ATOMS: atom_id res chain seq x y z
N MET A 1 -9.67 -2.60 17.27
CA MET A 1 -10.28 -1.54 16.44
C MET A 1 -10.00 -1.86 14.98
N VAL A 2 -10.98 -2.44 14.27
CA VAL A 2 -10.95 -2.71 12.82
C VAL A 2 -11.75 -1.65 12.05
N VAL A 3 -11.84 -0.44 12.62
CA VAL A 3 -12.65 0.69 12.13
C VAL A 3 -12.39 1.02 10.65
N PRO A 4 -11.16 0.99 10.13
CA PRO A 4 -10.92 1.29 8.71
C PRO A 4 -11.56 0.27 7.75
N LEU A 5 -11.56 -1.01 8.13
CA LEU A 5 -12.25 -2.04 7.35
C LEU A 5 -13.76 -1.81 7.38
N LEU A 6 -14.31 -1.48 8.55
CA LEU A 6 -15.73 -1.15 8.66
C LEU A 6 -16.08 0.10 7.82
N ALA A 7 -15.25 1.14 7.86
CA ALA A 7 -15.43 2.34 7.04
C ALA A 7 -15.42 2.01 5.54
N THR A 8 -14.54 1.11 5.10
CA THR A 8 -14.49 0.60 3.73
C THR A 8 -15.78 -0.13 3.35
N ILE A 9 -16.26 -1.04 4.21
CA ILE A 9 -17.51 -1.77 4.00
C ILE A 9 -18.70 -0.81 3.92
N LEU A 10 -18.79 0.15 4.85
CA LEU A 10 -19.86 1.14 4.89
C LEU A 10 -19.83 2.05 3.65
N TYR A 11 -18.65 2.44 3.16
CA TYR A 11 -18.53 3.19 1.90
C TYR A 11 -19.17 2.44 0.73
N TYR A 12 -18.88 1.13 0.58
CA TYR A 12 -19.48 0.34 -0.49
C TYR A 12 -20.97 0.03 -0.30
N ALA A 13 -21.50 0.19 0.91
CA ALA A 13 -22.92 0.10 1.18
C ALA A 13 -23.70 1.39 0.82
N LEU A 14 -22.99 2.51 0.56
CA LEU A 14 -23.64 3.76 0.15
C LEU A 14 -24.22 3.65 -1.28
N PRO A 15 -25.27 4.41 -1.61
CA PRO A 15 -25.71 4.59 -3.00
C PRO A 15 -24.59 5.14 -3.89
N ALA A 16 -24.70 4.91 -5.21
CA ALA A 16 -23.65 5.28 -6.18
C ALA A 16 -23.32 6.79 -6.21
N VAL A 17 -24.30 7.66 -5.96
CA VAL A 17 -24.10 9.12 -6.00
C VAL A 17 -23.15 9.59 -4.87
N PRO A 18 -23.39 9.26 -3.58
CA PRO A 18 -22.44 9.55 -2.51
C PRO A 18 -21.02 9.01 -2.74
N GLN A 19 -20.87 7.85 -3.37
CA GLN A 19 -19.55 7.23 -3.60
C GLN A 19 -18.61 8.10 -4.45
N GLN A 20 -19.13 9.08 -5.20
CA GLN A 20 -18.34 10.01 -6.00
C GLN A 20 -17.69 11.14 -5.18
N SER A 21 -18.11 11.35 -3.93
CA SER A 21 -17.55 12.39 -3.07
C SER A 21 -16.14 12.04 -2.60
N ILE A 22 -15.17 12.91 -2.87
CA ILE A 22 -13.77 12.73 -2.44
C ILE A 22 -13.63 12.54 -0.92
N TRP A 23 -14.49 13.18 -0.13
CA TRP A 23 -14.49 13.03 1.33
C TRP A 23 -14.92 11.64 1.77
N LEU A 24 -15.87 11.03 1.04
CA LEU A 24 -16.31 9.66 1.31
C LEU A 24 -15.28 8.65 0.82
N ILE A 25 -14.64 8.90 -0.32
CA ILE A 25 -13.50 8.12 -0.84
C ILE A 25 -12.35 8.10 0.16
N LEU A 26 -12.01 9.25 0.77
CA LEU A 26 -10.93 9.37 1.76
C LEU A 26 -11.32 8.90 3.16
N SER A 27 -12.60 8.70 3.44
CA SER A 27 -13.09 8.43 4.79
C SER A 27 -12.45 7.20 5.45
N PRO A 28 -12.19 6.06 4.75
CA PRO A 28 -11.54 4.92 5.39
C PRO A 28 -10.09 5.21 5.77
N GLN A 29 -9.36 5.98 4.96
CA GLN A 29 -7.99 6.41 5.29
C GLN A 29 -7.96 7.41 6.44
N LEU A 30 -8.86 8.39 6.44
CA LEU A 30 -8.97 9.36 7.54
C LEU A 30 -9.32 8.65 8.86
N ALA A 31 -10.25 7.69 8.82
CA ALA A 31 -10.56 6.85 9.96
C ALA A 31 -9.33 6.03 10.41
N ALA A 32 -8.55 5.49 9.47
CA ALA A 32 -7.33 4.75 9.80
C ALA A 32 -6.29 5.60 10.50
N TYR A 33 -5.97 6.78 9.98
CA TYR A 33 -5.01 7.67 10.62
C TYR A 33 -5.52 8.23 11.95
N GLY A 34 -6.82 8.53 12.05
CA GLY A 34 -7.44 8.98 13.31
C GLY A 34 -7.33 7.91 14.41
N VAL A 35 -7.68 6.67 14.10
CA VAL A 35 -7.58 5.57 15.06
C VAL A 35 -6.12 5.19 15.33
N LEU A 36 -5.23 5.28 14.33
CA LEU A 36 -3.80 5.12 14.54
C LEU A 36 -3.27 6.17 15.52
N ALA A 37 -3.63 7.45 15.37
CA ALA A 37 -3.21 8.53 16.27
C ALA A 37 -3.66 8.26 17.71
N ILE A 38 -4.93 7.88 17.90
CA ILE A 38 -5.45 7.47 19.22
C ILE A 38 -4.65 6.28 19.78
N TRP A 39 -4.40 5.27 18.94
CA TRP A 39 -3.65 4.09 19.34
C TRP A 39 -2.20 4.42 19.72
N LEU A 40 -1.53 5.32 18.99
CA LEU A 40 -0.17 5.77 19.29
C LEU A 40 -0.08 6.40 20.69
N VAL A 41 -1.06 7.24 21.05
CA VAL A 41 -1.11 7.91 22.37
C VAL A 41 -1.41 6.93 23.49
N GLN A 42 -2.23 5.90 23.25
CA GLN A 42 -2.65 4.94 24.27
C GLN A 42 -1.64 3.82 24.55
N ASN A 43 -0.66 3.59 23.67
CA ASN A 43 0.24 2.45 23.78
C ASN A 43 1.63 2.87 24.28
N ARG A 44 2.16 2.17 25.28
CA ARG A 44 3.58 2.23 25.59
C ARG A 44 4.36 1.57 24.45
N SER A 45 5.45 2.22 24.02
CA SER A 45 6.35 1.81 22.91
C SER A 45 5.66 1.53 21.55
N PRO A 46 4.95 2.52 20.98
CA PRO A 46 4.23 2.34 19.72
C PRO A 46 5.15 1.97 18.54
N TRP A 47 6.37 2.51 18.51
CA TRP A 47 7.35 2.28 17.45
C TRP A 47 7.77 0.81 17.35
N THR A 48 8.03 0.16 18.50
CA THR A 48 8.32 -1.28 18.56
C THR A 48 7.14 -2.11 18.10
N ARG A 49 5.92 -1.75 18.50
CA ARG A 49 4.69 -2.44 18.09
C ARG A 49 4.40 -2.30 16.59
N LEU A 50 4.76 -1.16 16.01
CA LEU A 50 4.74 -0.91 14.55
C LEU A 50 5.94 -1.52 13.83
N ARG A 51 6.87 -2.16 14.54
CA ARG A 51 8.08 -2.78 13.98
C ARG A 51 9.01 -1.76 13.29
N LEU A 52 9.08 -0.57 13.87
CA LEU A 52 9.96 0.54 13.48
C LEU A 52 11.20 0.59 14.38
N GLU A 53 11.91 -0.54 14.47
CA GLU A 53 13.18 -0.61 15.21
C GLU A 53 14.36 -0.27 14.29
N SER A 54 15.21 0.66 14.74
CA SER A 54 16.38 1.12 13.98
C SER A 54 17.52 0.10 13.94
N SER A 55 17.55 -0.85 14.89
CA SER A 55 18.62 -1.86 15.04
C SER A 55 18.82 -2.73 13.79
N ARG A 56 17.80 -2.84 12.94
CA ARG A 56 17.82 -3.63 11.69
C ARG A 56 17.50 -2.79 10.45
N LEU A 57 17.57 -1.47 10.55
CA LEU A 57 17.15 -0.55 9.49
C LEU A 57 17.86 -0.86 8.17
N LEU A 58 19.19 -0.94 8.16
CA LEU A 58 19.94 -1.17 6.93
C LEU A 58 19.59 -2.51 6.26
N ALA A 59 19.46 -3.58 7.05
CA ALA A 59 19.06 -4.89 6.53
C ALA A 59 17.63 -4.87 5.98
N ALA A 60 16.72 -4.17 6.65
CA ALA A 60 15.35 -3.97 6.21
C ALA A 60 15.29 -3.18 4.89
N LEU A 61 16.03 -2.07 4.79
CA LEU A 61 16.13 -1.28 3.57
C LEU A 61 16.73 -2.08 2.42
N ARG A 62 17.74 -2.94 2.67
CA ARG A 62 18.33 -3.80 1.63
C ARG A 62 17.34 -4.82 1.09
N TRP A 63 16.69 -5.58 1.98
CA TRP A 63 15.71 -6.59 1.55
C TRP A 63 14.46 -5.97 0.95
N GLY A 64 14.01 -4.86 1.51
CA GLY A 64 12.92 -4.06 0.98
C GLY A 64 13.24 -3.55 -0.41
N GLY A 65 14.38 -2.87 -0.58
CA GLY A 65 14.82 -2.37 -1.87
C GLY A 65 14.97 -3.45 -2.92
N LEU A 66 15.58 -4.61 -2.59
CA LEU A 66 15.67 -5.74 -3.52
C LEU A 66 14.29 -6.26 -3.96
N MET A 67 13.35 -6.38 -3.02
CA MET A 67 11.98 -6.79 -3.34
C MET A 67 11.27 -5.74 -4.21
N GLY A 68 11.45 -4.45 -3.89
CA GLY A 68 10.90 -3.34 -4.66
C GLY A 68 11.46 -3.27 -6.08
N VAL A 69 12.75 -3.57 -6.27
CA VAL A 69 13.35 -3.71 -7.62
C VAL A 69 12.69 -4.86 -8.37
N ALA A 70 12.59 -6.04 -7.74
CA ALA A 70 12.01 -7.22 -8.38
C ALA A 70 10.55 -6.97 -8.80
N LEU A 71 9.72 -6.48 -7.89
CA LEU A 71 8.31 -6.17 -8.18
C LEU A 71 8.19 -5.02 -9.18
N GLY A 72 8.95 -3.94 -9.03
CA GLY A 72 8.94 -2.82 -9.97
C GLY A 72 9.26 -3.23 -11.39
N VAL A 73 10.27 -4.10 -11.59
CA VAL A 73 10.61 -4.63 -12.92
C VAL A 73 9.50 -5.53 -13.45
N ILE A 74 8.96 -6.45 -12.64
CA ILE A 74 7.87 -7.34 -13.04
C ILE A 74 6.63 -6.54 -13.43
N ASN A 75 6.16 -5.65 -12.56
CA ASN A 75 4.97 -4.84 -12.77
C ASN A 75 5.15 -3.90 -13.96
N LEU A 76 6.31 -3.25 -14.12
CA LEU A 76 6.60 -2.43 -15.30
C LEU A 76 6.58 -3.25 -16.60
N THR A 77 7.13 -4.46 -16.58
CA THR A 77 7.14 -5.36 -17.74
C THR A 77 5.72 -5.80 -18.10
N VAL A 78 4.93 -6.18 -17.10
CA VAL A 78 3.52 -6.55 -17.32
C VAL A 78 2.74 -5.38 -17.90
N LEU A 79 2.92 -4.18 -17.36
CA LEU A 79 2.23 -2.97 -17.83
C LEU A 79 2.62 -2.57 -19.25
N LEU A 80 3.91 -2.52 -19.57
CA LEU A 80 4.37 -1.97 -20.85
C LEU A 80 4.37 -2.99 -22.00
N TRP A 81 4.45 -4.29 -21.69
CA TRP A 81 4.64 -5.32 -22.72
C TRP A 81 3.53 -6.36 -22.72
N VAL A 82 3.21 -6.94 -21.56
CA VAL A 82 2.23 -8.04 -21.50
C VAL A 82 0.81 -7.54 -21.78
N ILE A 83 0.36 -6.50 -21.07
CA ILE A 83 -0.99 -5.97 -21.23
C ILE A 83 -1.22 -5.46 -22.67
N PRO A 84 -0.34 -4.62 -23.26
CA PRO A 84 -0.51 -4.19 -24.65
C PRO A 84 -0.40 -5.35 -25.64
N GLY A 85 0.49 -6.33 -25.40
CA GLY A 85 0.62 -7.52 -26.24
C GLY A 85 -0.63 -8.41 -26.26
N LEU A 86 -1.46 -8.34 -25.22
CA LEU A 86 -2.77 -9.00 -25.14
C LEU A 86 -3.94 -8.12 -25.65
N GLY A 87 -3.64 -6.97 -26.26
CA GLY A 87 -4.65 -6.01 -26.74
C GLY A 87 -5.23 -5.10 -25.66
N GLY A 88 -4.63 -5.06 -24.47
CA GLY A 88 -5.05 -4.19 -23.37
C GLY A 88 -4.62 -2.73 -23.57
N TYR A 89 -5.44 -1.80 -23.08
CA TYR A 89 -5.20 -0.36 -23.18
C TYR A 89 -4.55 0.21 -21.92
N ILE A 90 -3.39 0.86 -22.07
CA ILE A 90 -2.63 1.43 -20.94
C ILE A 90 -2.54 2.96 -20.93
N SER A 91 -3.15 3.67 -21.90
CA SER A 91 -3.02 5.14 -21.97
C SER A 91 -3.69 5.85 -20.82
N PHE A 92 -4.65 5.21 -20.13
CA PHE A 92 -5.23 5.76 -18.91
C PHE A 92 -4.16 6.03 -17.84
N LEU A 93 -2.98 5.38 -17.91
CA LEU A 93 -1.84 5.68 -17.05
C LEU A 93 -1.36 7.13 -17.18
N ARG A 94 -1.52 7.75 -18.37
CA ARG A 94 -1.19 9.16 -18.62
C ARG A 94 -2.12 10.12 -17.90
N GLU A 95 -3.34 9.69 -17.60
CA GLU A 95 -4.35 10.50 -16.91
C GLU A 95 -4.27 10.37 -15.39
N THR A 96 -3.36 9.54 -14.89
CA THR A 96 -3.21 9.36 -13.45
C THR A 96 -2.67 10.63 -12.80
N PRO A 97 -3.05 10.93 -11.54
CA PRO A 97 -2.46 12.05 -10.81
C PRO A 97 -0.92 12.01 -10.77
N HIS A 98 -0.34 10.81 -10.75
CA HIS A 98 1.10 10.58 -10.77
C HIS A 98 1.73 11.06 -12.08
N ALA A 99 1.10 10.79 -13.23
CA ALA A 99 1.62 11.21 -14.53
C ALA A 99 1.63 12.74 -14.69
N HIS A 100 0.64 13.44 -14.12
CA HIS A 100 0.53 14.90 -14.18
C HIS A 100 1.40 15.63 -13.14
N ALA A 101 1.75 14.97 -12.04
CA ALA A 101 2.57 15.58 -11.00
C ALA A 101 4.02 15.81 -11.49
N PRO A 102 4.64 16.96 -11.13
CA PRO A 102 5.99 17.28 -11.57
C PRO A 102 7.03 16.34 -10.95
N THR A 103 8.05 15.97 -11.73
CA THR A 103 9.07 14.99 -11.33
C THR A 103 9.81 15.41 -10.06
N TRP A 104 10.12 16.69 -9.90
CA TRP A 104 10.83 17.20 -8.71
C TRP A 104 10.03 17.05 -7.41
N LEU A 105 8.69 16.94 -7.50
CA LEU A 105 7.81 16.73 -6.34
C LEU A 105 7.65 15.23 -6.04
N MET A 106 7.45 14.42 -7.09
CA MET A 106 7.18 12.99 -6.93
C MET A 106 8.43 12.17 -6.67
N PHE A 107 9.53 12.47 -7.37
CA PHE A 107 10.74 11.66 -7.34
C PHE A 107 11.91 12.43 -6.70
N PRO A 108 12.58 11.86 -5.66
CA PRO A 108 12.25 10.61 -4.95
C PRO A 108 11.27 10.82 -3.77
N LEU A 109 11.15 12.06 -3.26
CA LEU A 109 10.61 12.32 -1.92
C LEU A 109 9.10 12.13 -1.82
N GLY A 110 8.31 12.59 -2.79
CA GLY A 110 6.85 12.46 -2.76
C GLY A 110 6.41 10.99 -2.72
N ILE A 111 6.98 10.15 -3.58
CA ILE A 111 6.73 8.70 -3.58
C ILE A 111 7.21 8.06 -2.26
N GLY A 112 8.35 8.50 -1.72
CA GLY A 112 8.82 8.04 -0.41
C GLY A 112 7.82 8.35 0.72
N ALA A 113 7.25 9.56 0.73
CA ALA A 113 6.23 9.95 1.71
C ALA A 113 4.94 9.13 1.57
N ILE A 114 4.48 8.91 0.33
CA ILE A 114 3.32 8.05 0.04
C ILE A 114 3.57 6.63 0.54
N ALA A 115 4.73 6.05 0.23
CA ALA A 115 5.10 4.72 0.70
C ALA A 115 5.07 4.63 2.23
N VAL A 116 5.63 5.61 2.94
CA VAL A 116 5.58 5.65 4.41
C VAL A 116 4.15 5.67 4.92
N LEU A 117 3.31 6.57 4.41
CA LEU A 117 1.92 6.73 4.84
C LEU A 117 1.10 5.46 4.60
N VAL A 118 1.16 4.93 3.37
CA VAL A 118 0.42 3.73 2.97
C VAL A 118 0.87 2.50 3.75
N GLU A 119 2.17 2.29 3.90
CA GLU A 119 2.69 1.16 4.67
C GLU A 119 2.36 1.28 6.16
N LEU A 120 2.45 2.48 6.74
CA LEU A 120 2.07 2.72 8.12
C LEU A 120 0.60 2.39 8.37
N ASN A 121 -0.27 2.74 7.44
CA ASN A 121 -1.70 2.45 7.51
C ASN A 121 -1.96 0.94 7.37
N PHE A 122 -1.66 0.35 6.21
CA PHE A 122 -2.14 -1.00 5.89
C PHE A 122 -1.29 -2.10 6.54
N ARG A 123 0.04 -2.02 6.43
CA ARG A 123 0.98 -3.05 6.92
C ARG A 123 1.33 -2.85 8.39
N GLY A 124 1.53 -1.61 8.82
CA GLY A 124 1.82 -1.26 10.21
C GLY A 124 0.59 -1.42 11.08
N PHE A 125 -0.42 -0.58 10.85
CA PHE A 125 -1.57 -0.47 11.73
C PHE A 125 -2.62 -1.56 11.48
N GLN A 126 -3.27 -1.58 10.32
CA GLN A 126 -4.41 -2.46 10.06
C GLN A 126 -4.03 -3.94 10.15
N MET A 127 -2.99 -4.37 9.43
CA MET A 127 -2.48 -5.74 9.53
C MET A 127 -2.00 -6.07 10.95
N GLY A 128 -1.37 -5.12 11.66
CA GLY A 128 -1.00 -5.28 13.07
C GLY A 128 -2.20 -5.49 14.02
N ARG A 129 -3.38 -4.95 13.68
CA ARG A 129 -4.64 -5.23 14.40
C ARG A 129 -5.27 -6.55 14.02
N LEU A 130 -5.22 -6.92 12.74
CA LEU A 130 -5.67 -8.23 12.27
C LEU A 130 -4.83 -9.36 12.89
N LEU A 131 -3.51 -9.20 12.97
CA LEU A 131 -2.62 -10.16 13.64
C LEU A 131 -2.94 -10.32 15.13
N ALA A 132 -3.29 -9.24 15.82
CA ALA A 132 -3.69 -9.31 17.21
C ALA A 132 -5.07 -9.94 17.40
N LEU A 133 -5.98 -9.78 16.42
CA LEU A 133 -7.31 -10.34 16.45
C LEU A 133 -7.34 -11.83 16.09
N PHE A 134 -6.61 -12.23 15.05
CA PHE A 134 -6.59 -13.61 14.54
C PHE A 134 -5.64 -14.52 15.32
N GLY A 135 -4.62 -13.95 15.97
CA GLY A 135 -3.66 -14.70 16.79
C GLY A 135 -2.36 -15.05 16.06
N SER A 136 -1.56 -15.93 16.67
CA SER A 136 -0.15 -16.16 16.29
C SER A 136 0.08 -17.37 15.37
N SER A 137 -0.94 -18.19 15.09
CA SER A 137 -0.80 -19.36 14.23
C SER A 137 -0.44 -18.95 12.79
N ARG A 138 0.20 -19.85 12.03
CA ARG A 138 0.54 -19.58 10.61
C ARG A 138 -0.71 -19.27 9.78
N THR A 139 -1.79 -19.99 10.02
CA THR A 139 -3.09 -19.77 9.37
C THR A 139 -3.63 -18.38 9.71
N ALA A 140 -3.61 -17.98 10.99
CA ALA A 140 -4.05 -16.65 11.42
C ALA A 140 -3.21 -15.53 10.78
N GLN A 141 -1.89 -15.71 10.70
CA GLN A 141 -1.00 -14.77 10.03
C GLN A 141 -1.29 -14.67 8.52
N GLY A 142 -1.53 -15.81 7.87
CA GLY A 142 -1.95 -15.86 6.47
C GLY A 142 -3.26 -15.11 6.24
N CYS A 143 -4.27 -15.34 7.08
CA CYS A 143 -5.54 -14.61 7.03
C CYS A 143 -5.35 -13.11 7.22
N ALA A 144 -4.48 -12.69 8.15
CA ALA A 144 -4.20 -11.26 8.37
C ALA A 144 -3.56 -10.60 7.14
N VAL A 145 -2.62 -11.28 6.48
CA VAL A 145 -2.01 -10.83 5.22
C VAL A 145 -3.09 -10.69 4.15
N ILE A 146 -3.87 -11.74 3.91
CA ILE A 146 -4.91 -11.76 2.87
C ILE A 146 -5.91 -10.63 3.11
N VAL A 147 -6.50 -10.55 4.30
CA VAL A 147 -7.50 -9.52 4.63
C VAL A 147 -6.91 -8.12 4.50
N SER A 148 -5.67 -7.89 4.93
CA SER A 148 -5.02 -6.59 4.78
C SER A 148 -4.71 -6.22 3.32
N ALA A 149 -4.37 -7.20 2.48
CA ALA A 149 -4.12 -6.99 1.07
C ALA A 149 -5.42 -6.67 0.31
N PHE A 150 -6.51 -7.36 0.64
CA PHE A 150 -7.85 -7.01 0.14
C PHE A 150 -8.28 -5.61 0.58
N ALA A 151 -8.10 -5.29 1.87
CA ALA A 151 -8.42 -3.96 2.40
C ALA A 151 -7.60 -2.87 1.69
N PHE A 152 -6.35 -3.12 1.34
CA PHE A 152 -5.52 -2.20 0.56
C PHE A 152 -6.00 -2.08 -0.89
N ALA A 153 -6.22 -3.19 -1.59
CA ALA A 153 -6.59 -3.18 -3.01
C ALA A 153 -7.99 -2.59 -3.27
N TRP A 154 -8.91 -2.74 -2.31
CA TRP A 154 -10.27 -2.22 -2.37
C TRP A 154 -10.53 -1.02 -1.45
N ASP A 155 -9.51 -0.42 -0.85
CA ASP A 155 -9.69 0.89 -0.22
C ASP A 155 -10.23 1.88 -1.27
N PRO A 156 -11.28 2.66 -1.00
CA PRO A 156 -11.92 3.49 -2.02
C PRO A 156 -10.98 4.48 -2.68
N PHE A 157 -10.03 5.04 -1.92
CA PHE A 157 -9.00 5.91 -2.49
C PHE A 157 -8.04 5.11 -3.36
N MET A 158 -7.61 3.92 -2.93
CA MET A 158 -6.79 3.04 -3.78
C MET A 158 -7.52 2.63 -5.05
N VAL A 159 -8.82 2.36 -4.97
CA VAL A 159 -9.65 2.07 -6.15
C VAL A 159 -9.69 3.26 -7.10
N HIS A 160 -9.87 4.46 -6.56
CA HIS A 160 -9.86 5.69 -7.34
C HIS A 160 -8.50 5.95 -8.03
N VAL A 161 -7.39 5.65 -7.35
CA VAL A 161 -6.03 5.85 -7.85
C VAL A 161 -5.60 4.78 -8.86
N PHE A 162 -5.78 3.50 -8.52
CA PHE A 162 -5.29 2.39 -9.33
C PHE A 162 -6.21 2.07 -10.50
N ARG A 163 -7.51 2.43 -10.44
CA ARG A 163 -8.51 2.02 -11.44
C ARG A 163 -8.33 0.53 -11.76
N SER A 164 -8.32 0.12 -13.03
CA SER A 164 -8.16 -1.29 -13.46
C SER A 164 -6.90 -2.02 -12.94
N LEU A 165 -5.97 -1.35 -12.27
CA LEU A 165 -4.76 -1.90 -11.68
C LEU A 165 -4.92 -2.43 -10.25
N HIS A 166 -6.15 -2.59 -9.73
CA HIS A 166 -6.39 -3.15 -8.38
C HIS A 166 -5.70 -4.51 -8.15
N TRP A 167 -5.51 -5.30 -9.22
CA TRP A 167 -4.84 -6.60 -9.13
C TRP A 167 -3.36 -6.44 -8.72
N MET A 168 -2.66 -5.39 -9.19
CA MET A 168 -1.29 -5.08 -8.74
C MET A 168 -1.30 -4.70 -7.27
N ALA A 169 -2.21 -3.81 -6.86
CA ALA A 169 -2.33 -3.45 -5.45
C ALA A 169 -2.57 -4.69 -4.55
N LEU A 170 -3.37 -5.66 -5.01
CA LEU A 170 -3.57 -6.91 -4.30
C LEU A 170 -2.29 -7.75 -4.22
N THR A 171 -1.59 -7.96 -5.34
CA THR A 171 -0.35 -8.75 -5.36
C THR A 171 0.73 -8.11 -4.51
N ASP A 172 0.91 -6.79 -4.61
CA ASP A 172 1.88 -6.03 -3.85
C ASP A 172 1.55 -6.10 -2.35
N GLY A 173 0.27 -5.92 -2.00
CA GLY A 173 -0.22 -6.07 -0.63
C GLY A 173 0.08 -7.45 -0.03
N LEU A 174 -0.07 -8.53 -0.81
CA LEU A 174 0.28 -9.89 -0.39
C LEU A 174 1.80 -10.04 -0.18
N VAL A 175 2.60 -9.62 -1.15
CA VAL A 175 4.06 -9.75 -1.10
C VAL A 175 4.64 -8.93 0.05
N TRP A 176 4.21 -7.68 0.21
CA TRP A 176 4.65 -6.81 1.30
C TRP A 176 4.17 -7.32 2.66
N GLY A 177 2.96 -7.88 2.76
CA GLY A 177 2.48 -8.54 3.98
C GLY A 177 3.36 -9.72 4.40
N VAL A 178 3.74 -10.58 3.45
CA VAL A 178 4.69 -11.68 3.69
C VAL A 178 6.07 -11.13 4.06
N LEU A 179 6.56 -10.11 3.35
CA LEU A 179 7.83 -9.46 3.64
C LEU A 179 7.86 -8.93 5.08
N LEU A 180 6.80 -8.28 5.55
CA LEU A 180 6.69 -7.79 6.92
C LEU A 180 6.77 -8.92 7.95
N LEU A 181 6.14 -10.07 7.69
CA LEU A 181 6.21 -11.23 8.59
C LEU A 181 7.62 -11.83 8.63
N ARG A 182 8.33 -11.84 7.50
CA ARG A 182 9.68 -12.39 7.35
C ARG A 182 10.75 -11.50 7.97
N THR A 183 10.75 -10.21 7.65
CA THR A 183 11.76 -9.26 8.10
C THR A 183 11.44 -8.71 9.49
N ARG A 184 10.17 -8.76 9.90
CA ARG A 184 9.64 -8.09 11.09
C ARG A 184 10.03 -6.62 11.14
N SER A 185 10.06 -5.95 9.98
CA SER A 185 10.40 -4.54 9.89
C SER A 185 9.50 -3.84 8.89
N LEU A 186 8.85 -2.77 9.35
CA LEU A 186 8.02 -1.95 8.48
C LEU A 186 8.85 -1.12 7.50
N TYR A 187 10.11 -0.81 7.87
CA TYR A 187 11.07 -0.19 6.94
C TYR A 187 11.30 -1.03 5.68
N ALA A 188 11.22 -2.37 5.79
CA ALA A 188 11.38 -3.24 4.63
C ALA A 188 10.22 -3.07 3.64
N THR A 189 8.97 -2.96 4.12
CA THR A 189 7.83 -2.76 3.22
C THR A 189 7.78 -1.34 2.68
N MET A 190 8.17 -0.33 3.48
CA MET A 190 8.31 1.06 3.04
C MET A 190 9.33 1.19 1.91
N ALA A 191 10.49 0.55 2.05
CA ALA A 191 11.50 0.54 1.01
C ALA A 191 11.06 -0.24 -0.23
N ALA A 192 10.40 -1.40 -0.06
CA ALA A 192 9.88 -2.18 -1.18
C ALA A 192 8.89 -1.36 -2.01
N HIS A 193 7.90 -0.77 -1.34
CA HIS A 193 6.90 0.09 -1.97
C HIS A 193 7.56 1.28 -2.67
N ALA A 194 8.39 2.06 -1.98
CA ALA A 194 8.98 3.27 -2.54
C ALA A 194 9.81 2.96 -3.80
N VAL A 195 10.66 1.92 -3.74
CA VAL A 195 11.53 1.54 -4.86
C VAL A 195 10.73 1.00 -6.04
N GLU A 196 9.72 0.18 -5.78
CA GLU A 196 8.81 -0.31 -6.82
C GLU A 196 8.13 0.84 -7.56
N VAL A 197 7.53 1.77 -6.81
CA VAL A 197 6.80 2.90 -7.40
C VAL A 197 7.77 3.89 -8.07
N TRP A 198 8.99 4.04 -7.58
CA TRP A 198 10.04 4.79 -8.29
C TRP A 198 10.35 4.20 -9.66
N ILE A 199 10.49 2.88 -9.77
CA ILE A 199 10.74 2.19 -11.03
C ILE A 199 9.55 2.34 -11.98
N LEU A 200 8.33 2.12 -11.49
CA LEU A 200 7.11 2.31 -12.27
C LEU A 200 7.00 3.76 -12.76
N TYR A 201 7.21 4.74 -11.88
CA TYR A 201 7.14 6.16 -12.21
C TYR A 201 8.18 6.56 -13.26
N ALA A 202 9.45 6.19 -13.04
CA ALA A 202 10.52 6.50 -13.98
C ALA A 202 10.30 5.80 -15.33
N GLY A 203 9.93 4.52 -15.31
CA GLY A 203 9.65 3.75 -16.52
C GLY A 203 8.51 4.36 -17.34
N LEU A 204 7.40 4.75 -16.71
CA LEU A 204 6.27 5.39 -17.39
C LEU A 204 6.62 6.79 -17.90
N LYS A 205 7.42 7.58 -17.16
CA LYS A 205 7.89 8.91 -17.61
C LYS A 205 8.87 8.85 -18.77
N LEU A 206 9.62 7.75 -18.92
CA LEU A 206 10.52 7.55 -20.05
C LEU A 206 9.78 6.97 -21.27
N TRP A 207 8.64 6.32 -21.06
CA TRP A 207 7.84 5.71 -22.11
C TRP A 207 6.87 6.69 -22.78
N PHE A 208 6.42 7.74 -22.06
CA PHE A 208 5.47 8.75 -22.53
C PHE A 208 6.11 10.12 -22.62
#